data_AF-A0A7Y1MJ09-F1
#
_entry.id   AF-A0A7Y1MJ09-F1
#
_cell.length_a   1.000
_cell.length_b   1.000
_cell.length_c   1.000
_cell.angle_alpha   90.00
_cell.angle_beta   90.00
_cell.angle_gamma   90.00
#
_symmetry.space_group_name_H-M   'P 1'
#
loop_
_entity.id
_entity.type
_entity.pdbx_description
1 polymer ?
#
loop_
_entity_poly.entity_id
_entity_poly.type
_entity_poly.pdbx_seq_one_letter_code
_entity_poly.pdbx_strand_id
1 'polypeptide(L)'
;MSKKYKIFNECKKSSIDEQAKTLGFAFWIAMQCPEYCLFRLIDLRAWLMPAIQHKQIMLFFDAFDNPIGYVTWANLAADAEDRLLNDPNFLLHECEWDEGNRTWIIDCCFPFGGAVLAMPELRGKFISQSISSVHWARRAGDYSVRKVVSCTV
;
A
#
# COMPACT_ATOMS: atom_id res chain seq x y z
N MET A 1 29.08 22.84 -25.62
CA MET A 1 28.83 23.34 -24.26
C MET A 1 28.67 22.16 -23.31
N SER A 2 29.71 21.87 -22.51
CA SER A 2 29.64 20.85 -21.45
C SER A 2 28.72 21.38 -20.34
N LYS A 3 27.51 20.82 -20.21
CA LYS A 3 26.70 21.02 -19.01
C LYS A 3 27.53 20.45 -17.86
N LYS A 4 28.11 21.31 -17.02
CA LYS A 4 28.72 20.91 -15.75
C LYS A 4 27.61 20.31 -14.88
N TYR A 5 27.43 19.00 -14.95
CA TYR A 5 26.53 18.29 -14.04
C TYR A 5 27.15 18.36 -12.65
N LYS A 6 26.57 19.18 -11.78
CA LYS A 6 26.95 19.27 -10.38
C LYS A 6 26.37 18.04 -9.68
N ILE A 7 27.24 17.11 -9.29
CA ILE A 7 26.87 15.91 -8.55
C ILE A 7 26.75 16.27 -7.07
N PHE A 8 25.77 15.69 -6.38
CA PHE A 8 25.59 15.77 -4.95
C PHE A 8 25.40 14.35 -4.40
N ASN A 9 25.77 14.13 -3.14
CA ASN A 9 25.70 12.83 -2.45
C ASN A 9 24.47 12.69 -1.54
N GLU A 10 23.63 13.72 -1.44
CA GLU A 10 22.47 13.77 -0.55
C GLU A 10 21.21 14.22 -1.29
N CYS A 11 20.07 13.63 -0.93
CA CYS A 11 18.78 14.06 -1.45
C CYS A 11 18.40 15.42 -0.85
N LYS A 12 18.18 16.42 -1.72
CA LYS A 12 17.79 17.77 -1.30
C LYS A 12 16.29 18.00 -1.27
N LYS A 13 15.50 17.07 -1.80
CA LYS A 13 14.04 17.17 -1.86
C LYS A 13 13.47 16.31 -0.73
N SER A 14 12.93 16.95 0.30
CA SER A 14 12.32 16.27 1.44
C SER A 14 11.24 15.26 1.00
N SER A 15 10.42 15.60 0.02
CA SER A 15 9.38 14.69 -0.50
C SER A 15 9.96 13.39 -1.08
N ILE A 16 11.08 13.45 -1.80
CA ILE A 16 11.73 12.25 -2.34
C ILE A 16 12.37 11.44 -1.20
N ASP A 17 12.99 12.12 -0.24
CA ASP A 17 13.59 11.49 0.94
C ASP A 17 12.54 10.75 1.79
N GLU A 18 11.37 11.36 2.02
CA GLU A 18 10.23 10.75 2.71
C GLU A 18 9.71 9.53 1.95
N GLN A 19 9.49 9.64 0.63
CA GLN A 19 9.06 8.51 -0.18
C GLN A 19 10.06 7.35 -0.14
N ALA A 20 11.36 7.65 -0.21
CA ALA A 20 12.41 6.64 -0.11
C ALA A 20 12.43 5.96 1.26
N LYS A 21 12.23 6.72 2.35
CA LYS A 21 12.09 6.17 3.72
C LYS A 21 10.88 5.26 3.83
N THR A 22 9.71 5.69 3.37
CA THR A 22 8.48 4.88 3.41
C THR A 22 8.66 3.59 2.59
N LEU A 23 9.25 3.69 1.40
CA LEU A 23 9.56 2.53 0.56
C LEU A 23 10.52 1.57 1.28
N GLY A 24 11.59 2.09 1.88
CA GLY A 24 12.57 1.29 2.62
C GLY A 24 11.95 0.50 3.77
N PHE A 25 11.09 1.12 4.57
CA PHE A 25 10.38 0.44 5.65
C PHE A 25 9.39 -0.62 5.12
N ALA A 26 8.62 -0.30 4.08
CA ALA A 26 7.69 -1.27 3.48
C ALA A 26 8.43 -2.49 2.92
N PHE A 27 9.57 -2.30 2.26
CA PHE A 27 10.42 -3.40 1.80
C PHE A 27 11.01 -4.20 2.96
N TRP A 28 11.48 -3.55 4.03
CA TRP A 28 11.99 -4.25 5.21
C TRP A 28 10.90 -5.15 5.81
N ILE A 29 9.68 -4.65 5.97
CA ILE A 29 8.54 -5.47 6.44
C ILE A 29 8.28 -6.63 5.46
N ALA A 30 8.21 -6.37 4.16
CA ALA A 30 7.94 -7.39 3.15
C ALA A 30 9.00 -8.50 3.13
N MET A 31 10.27 -8.17 3.35
CA MET A 31 11.37 -9.14 3.45
C MET A 31 11.21 -10.13 4.60
N GLN A 32 10.44 -9.76 5.64
CA GLN A 32 10.15 -10.62 6.78
C GLN A 32 8.91 -11.50 6.57
N CYS A 33 8.10 -11.21 5.54
CA CYS A 33 6.90 -11.98 5.22
C CYS A 33 7.26 -13.14 4.26
N PRO A 34 7.03 -14.41 4.64
CA PRO A 34 7.36 -15.57 3.78
C PRO A 34 6.74 -15.50 2.37
N GLU A 35 5.54 -14.92 2.26
CA GLU A 35 4.81 -14.78 1.01
C GLU A 35 5.44 -13.73 0.08
N TYR A 36 6.09 -12.70 0.64
CA TYR A 36 6.59 -11.55 -0.13
C TYR A 36 8.11 -11.57 -0.29
N CYS A 37 8.85 -12.25 0.57
CA CYS A 37 10.32 -12.23 0.56
C CYS A 37 10.94 -12.84 -0.72
N LEU A 38 10.16 -13.63 -1.47
CA LEU A 38 10.56 -14.21 -2.75
C LEU A 38 10.12 -13.38 -3.97
N PHE A 39 9.34 -12.32 -3.77
CA PHE A 39 8.95 -11.42 -4.87
C PHE A 39 10.15 -10.62 -5.36
N ARG A 40 10.17 -10.34 -6.67
CA ARG A 40 11.20 -9.46 -7.22
C ARG A 40 10.89 -8.04 -6.76
N LEU A 41 11.92 -7.22 -6.62
CA LEU A 41 11.76 -5.80 -6.24
C LEU A 41 10.76 -5.05 -7.16
N ILE A 42 10.74 -5.41 -8.44
CA ILE A 42 9.82 -4.82 -9.42
C ILE A 42 8.35 -5.15 -9.16
N ASP A 43 8.08 -6.32 -8.57
CA ASP A 43 6.73 -6.79 -8.27
C ASP A 43 6.18 -5.94 -7.11
N LEU A 44 6.90 -5.88 -5.99
CA LEU A 44 6.55 -5.03 -4.83
C LEU A 44 6.41 -3.54 -5.20
N ARG A 45 7.22 -3.06 -6.14
CA ARG A 45 7.13 -1.68 -6.64
C ARG A 45 5.76 -1.37 -7.25
N ALA A 46 5.08 -2.36 -7.85
CA ALA A 46 3.87 -2.16 -8.63
C ALA A 46 2.69 -1.62 -7.79
N TRP A 47 2.63 -1.92 -6.49
CA TRP A 47 1.60 -1.37 -5.59
C TRP A 47 2.16 -0.43 -4.52
N LEU A 48 3.40 -0.62 -4.05
CA LEU A 48 3.96 0.25 -3.02
C LEU A 48 4.22 1.66 -3.55
N MET A 49 4.73 1.82 -4.77
CA MET A 49 5.02 3.16 -5.31
C MET A 49 3.77 4.00 -5.54
N PRO A 50 2.72 3.50 -6.22
CA PRO A 50 1.47 4.25 -6.34
C PRO A 50 0.88 4.61 -4.97
N ALA A 51 0.85 3.66 -4.02
CA ALA A 51 0.37 3.90 -2.67
C ALA A 51 1.11 5.07 -1.99
N ILE A 52 2.45 5.07 -2.08
CA ILE A 52 3.31 6.12 -1.52
C ILE A 52 3.05 7.46 -2.20
N GLN A 53 2.95 7.48 -3.53
CA GLN A 53 2.72 8.70 -4.31
C GLN A 53 1.38 9.36 -3.98
N HIS A 54 0.33 8.55 -3.77
CA HIS A 54 -0.99 9.01 -3.38
C HIS A 54 -1.17 9.20 -1.86
N LYS A 55 -0.13 8.92 -1.05
CA LYS A 55 -0.18 8.94 0.43
C LYS A 55 -1.25 8.00 1.00
N GLN A 56 -1.47 6.88 0.31
CA GLN A 56 -2.41 5.81 0.64
C GLN A 56 -1.69 4.57 1.15
N ILE A 57 -0.74 4.80 2.06
CA ILE A 57 -0.01 3.80 2.81
C ILE A 57 0.12 4.25 4.25
N MET A 58 0.02 3.31 5.18
CA MET A 58 0.28 3.53 6.59
C MET A 58 1.25 2.46 7.10
N LEU A 59 2.36 2.90 7.68
CA LEU A 59 3.34 2.05 8.33
C LEU A 59 3.01 1.96 9.83
N PHE A 60 3.29 0.80 10.42
CA PHE A 60 3.07 0.53 11.83
C PHE A 60 4.37 0.09 12.49
N PHE A 61 4.61 0.59 13.69
CA PHE A 61 5.81 0.36 14.47
C PHE A 61 5.44 -0.17 15.85
N ASP A 62 6.32 -0.97 16.45
CA ASP A 62 6.19 -1.38 17.85
C ASP A 62 6.72 -0.28 18.80
N ALA A 63 6.70 -0.58 20.11
CA ALA A 63 7.18 0.34 21.14
C ALA A 63 8.70 0.62 21.10
N PHE A 64 9.46 -0.09 20.25
CA PHE A 64 10.89 0.06 20.05
C PHE A 64 11.23 0.63 18.66
N ASP A 65 10.24 1.20 17.97
CA ASP A 65 10.35 1.75 16.61
C ASP A 65 10.74 0.72 15.54
N ASN A 66 10.53 -0.59 15.79
CA ASN A 66 10.69 -1.59 14.74
C ASN A 66 9.49 -1.56 13.80
N PRO A 67 9.69 -1.59 12.47
CA PRO A 67 8.58 -1.65 11.52
C PRO A 67 7.94 -3.05 11.56
N ILE A 68 6.68 -3.13 12.00
CA ILE A 68 5.96 -4.40 12.21
C ILE A 68 4.90 -4.71 11.16
N GLY A 69 4.49 -3.69 10.39
CA GLY A 69 3.49 -3.90 9.35
C GLY A 69 3.16 -2.66 8.54
N TYR A 70 2.43 -2.85 7.46
CA TYR A 70 1.85 -1.76 6.68
C TYR A 70 0.51 -2.14 6.08
N VAL A 71 -0.27 -1.11 5.75
CA VAL A 71 -1.52 -1.23 4.99
C VAL A 71 -1.48 -0.23 3.84
N THR A 72 -1.85 -0.68 2.64
CA THR A 72 -2.08 0.20 1.48
C THR A 72 -3.55 0.15 1.07
N TRP A 73 -4.06 1.26 0.54
CA TRP A 73 -5.43 1.33 0.03
C TRP A 73 -5.51 2.13 -1.27
N ALA A 74 -6.61 1.94 -2.00
CA ALA A 74 -6.93 2.65 -3.23
C ALA A 74 -8.38 3.16 -3.19
N ASN A 75 -8.65 4.35 -3.72
CA ASN A 75 -9.99 4.88 -3.92
C ASN A 75 -10.39 4.66 -5.38
N LEU A 76 -11.10 3.57 -5.63
CA LEU A 76 -11.34 3.07 -6.98
C LEU A 76 -12.59 3.68 -7.61
N ALA A 77 -12.51 3.90 -8.91
CA ALA A 77 -13.69 4.03 -9.76
C ALA A 77 -14.41 2.68 -9.89
N ALA A 78 -15.68 2.71 -10.30
CA ALA A 78 -16.52 1.51 -10.34
C ALA A 78 -16.02 0.44 -11.34
N ASP A 79 -15.43 0.85 -12.45
CA ASP A 79 -14.87 -0.03 -13.47
C ASP A 79 -13.51 -0.65 -13.04
N ALA A 80 -12.69 0.10 -12.30
CA ALA A 80 -11.46 -0.42 -11.71
C ALA A 80 -11.75 -1.43 -10.59
N GLU A 81 -12.77 -1.18 -9.78
CA GLU A 81 -13.26 -2.14 -8.78
C GLU A 81 -13.79 -3.42 -9.45
N ASP A 82 -14.58 -3.31 -10.52
CA ASP A 82 -15.11 -4.48 -11.23
C ASP A 82 -13.97 -5.37 -11.76
N ARG A 83 -12.95 -4.76 -12.38
CA ARG A 83 -11.74 -5.47 -12.83
C ARG A 83 -10.96 -6.08 -11.67
N LEU A 84 -10.81 -5.36 -10.56
CA LEU A 84 -10.18 -5.89 -9.35
C LEU A 84 -10.88 -7.15 -8.86
N LEU A 85 -12.20 -7.23 -8.94
CA LEU A 85 -12.97 -8.38 -8.47
C LEU A 85 -12.97 -9.55 -9.45
N ASN A 86 -13.01 -9.26 -10.76
CA ASN A 86 -13.33 -10.26 -11.77
C ASN A 86 -12.12 -10.74 -12.58
N ASP A 87 -11.03 -9.98 -12.65
CA ASP A 87 -9.80 -10.38 -13.36
C ASP A 87 -8.68 -10.74 -12.36
N PRO A 88 -8.30 -12.03 -12.25
CA PRO A 88 -7.27 -12.47 -11.30
C PRO A 88 -5.87 -11.97 -11.63
N ASN A 89 -5.64 -11.48 -12.85
CA ASN A 89 -4.36 -10.90 -13.27
C ASN A 89 -4.37 -9.37 -13.24
N PHE A 90 -5.46 -8.75 -12.80
CA PHE A 90 -5.58 -7.31 -12.80
C PHE A 90 -4.64 -6.66 -11.80
N LEU A 91 -3.88 -5.69 -12.30
CA LEU A 91 -3.04 -4.81 -11.51
C LEU A 91 -3.50 -3.38 -11.76
N LEU A 92 -3.70 -2.63 -10.68
CA LEU A 92 -4.08 -1.23 -10.75
C LEU A 92 -2.97 -0.42 -11.45
N HIS A 93 -3.37 0.35 -12.46
CA HIS A 93 -2.53 1.39 -13.01
C HIS A 93 -2.37 2.54 -12.01
N GLU A 94 -1.25 3.26 -12.03
CA GLU A 94 -0.94 4.36 -11.10
C GLU A 94 -2.08 5.41 -10.97
N CYS A 95 -2.78 5.69 -12.06
CA CYS A 95 -3.90 6.64 -12.09
C CYS A 95 -5.19 6.12 -11.42
N GLU A 96 -5.39 4.80 -11.36
CA GLU A 96 -6.62 4.18 -10.85
C GLU A 96 -6.65 4.14 -9.31
N TRP A 97 -5.52 4.46 -8.66
CA TRP A 97 -5.38 4.42 -7.20
C TRP A 97 -6.21 5.45 -6.45
N ASP A 98 -6.59 6.55 -7.10
CA ASP A 98 -7.35 7.65 -6.49
C ASP A 98 -8.31 8.30 -7.50
N GLU A 99 -9.05 7.46 -8.25
CA GLU A 99 -9.96 7.91 -9.31
C GLU A 99 -11.44 7.95 -8.88
N GLY A 100 -11.78 7.31 -7.76
CA GLY A 100 -13.17 7.22 -7.31
C GLY A 100 -13.35 7.35 -5.81
N ASN A 101 -14.45 6.80 -5.32
CA ASN A 101 -14.88 6.90 -3.92
C ASN A 101 -15.08 5.54 -3.25
N ARG A 102 -14.66 4.46 -3.92
CA ARG A 102 -14.74 3.10 -3.37
C ARG A 102 -13.39 2.75 -2.77
N THR A 103 -13.25 2.93 -1.46
CA THR A 103 -11.98 2.63 -0.79
C THR A 103 -11.79 1.12 -0.61
N TRP A 104 -10.65 0.62 -1.09
CA TRP A 104 -10.23 -0.78 -1.04
C TRP A 104 -8.86 -0.91 -0.40
N ILE A 105 -8.71 -1.82 0.57
CA ILE A 105 -7.38 -2.28 1.01
C ILE A 105 -6.79 -3.14 -0.11
N ILE A 106 -5.66 -2.69 -0.64
CA ILE A 106 -4.94 -3.39 -1.72
C ILE A 106 -3.95 -4.38 -1.13
N ASP A 107 -3.25 -3.96 -0.08
CA ASP A 107 -2.27 -4.80 0.60
C ASP A 107 -2.26 -4.58 2.11
N CYS A 108 -2.00 -5.65 2.87
CA CYS A 108 -1.93 -5.66 4.32
C CYS A 108 -0.88 -6.68 4.77
N CYS A 109 0.31 -6.17 5.12
CA CYS A 109 1.47 -6.98 5.43
C CYS A 109 1.82 -6.85 6.92
N PHE A 110 1.66 -7.94 7.66
CA PHE A 110 2.01 -8.04 9.08
C PHE A 110 2.68 -9.41 9.34
N PRO A 111 4.01 -9.53 9.14
CA PRO A 111 4.71 -10.81 9.15
C PRO A 111 4.54 -11.63 10.43
N PHE A 112 4.37 -10.94 11.57
CA PHE A 112 4.21 -11.56 12.90
C PHE A 112 2.79 -11.44 13.46
N GLY A 113 1.82 -11.12 12.60
CA GLY A 113 0.46 -10.79 13.00
C GLY A 113 0.34 -9.38 13.60
N GLY A 114 -0.77 -9.11 14.30
CA GLY A 114 -1.01 -7.79 14.91
C GLY A 114 -1.79 -6.80 14.05
N ALA A 115 -2.24 -7.18 12.85
CA ALA A 115 -3.09 -6.33 12.00
C ALA A 115 -4.35 -5.79 12.72
N VAL A 116 -4.88 -6.54 13.69
CA VAL A 116 -6.03 -6.08 14.52
C VAL A 116 -5.67 -4.86 15.38
N LEU A 117 -4.41 -4.77 15.85
CA LEU A 117 -3.93 -3.63 16.65
C LEU A 117 -3.76 -2.37 15.81
N ALA A 118 -3.59 -2.51 14.49
CA ALA A 118 -3.51 -1.39 13.55
C ALA A 118 -4.89 -0.77 13.23
N MET A 119 -5.98 -1.48 13.52
CA MET A 119 -7.33 -1.06 13.15
C MET A 119 -7.76 0.30 13.74
N PRO A 120 -7.49 0.66 15.01
CA PRO A 120 -7.87 1.96 15.55
C PRO A 120 -7.22 3.13 14.80
N GLU A 121 -5.93 3.02 14.52
CA GLU A 121 -5.15 4.03 13.79
C GLU A 121 -5.62 4.16 12.34
N LEU A 122 -5.83 3.02 11.68
CA LEU A 122 -6.33 2.97 10.30
C LEU A 122 -7.76 3.57 10.21
N ARG A 123 -8.62 3.26 11.18
CA ARG A 123 -9.97 3.84 11.29
C ARG A 123 -9.90 5.36 11.46
N GLY A 124 -9.04 5.85 12.36
CA GLY A 124 -8.81 7.29 12.56
C GLY A 124 -8.37 7.98 11.26
N LYS A 125 -7.45 7.36 10.52
CA LYS A 125 -7.01 7.84 9.21
C LYS A 125 -8.17 7.94 8.21
N PHE A 126 -8.99 6.91 8.09
CA PHE A 126 -10.14 6.90 7.17
C PHE A 126 -11.19 7.94 7.55
N ILE A 127 -11.52 8.10 8.84
CA ILE A 127 -12.44 9.15 9.31
C ILE A 127 -11.89 10.53 8.94
N SER A 128 -10.60 10.78 9.13
CA SER A 128 -9.96 12.05 8.77
C SER A 128 -10.05 12.38 7.28
N GLN A 129 -10.20 11.36 6.44
CA GLN A 129 -10.35 11.46 4.98
C GLN A 129 -11.81 11.42 4.52
N SER A 130 -12.77 11.46 5.45
CA SER A 130 -14.22 11.32 5.15
C SER A 130 -14.59 10.02 4.43
N ILE A 131 -13.82 8.96 4.65
CA ILE A 131 -14.09 7.62 4.13
C ILE A 131 -15.07 6.92 5.08
N SER A 132 -16.24 6.56 4.58
CA SER A 132 -17.32 5.94 5.37
C SER A 132 -17.29 4.41 5.37
N SER A 133 -16.70 3.81 4.34
CA SER A 133 -16.59 2.35 4.24
C SER A 133 -15.32 1.96 3.50
N VAL A 134 -14.79 0.79 3.87
CA VAL A 134 -13.59 0.21 3.29
C VAL A 134 -13.82 -1.25 2.98
N HIS A 135 -13.31 -1.70 1.84
CA HIS A 135 -13.51 -3.03 1.30
C HIS A 135 -12.19 -3.77 1.16
N TRP A 136 -12.22 -5.09 1.21
CA TRP A 136 -11.08 -5.93 0.82
C TRP A 136 -11.56 -7.31 0.36
N ALA A 137 -10.74 -7.95 -0.47
CA ALA A 137 -11.01 -9.29 -0.97
C ALA A 137 -10.14 -10.31 -0.20
N ARG A 138 -10.77 -11.39 0.26
CA ARG A 138 -10.07 -12.63 0.60
C ARG A 138 -9.98 -13.46 -0.67
N ARG A 139 -8.76 -13.73 -1.13
CA ARG A 139 -8.50 -14.49 -2.36
C ARG A 139 -8.08 -15.93 -2.06
N ALA A 140 -8.25 -16.82 -3.03
CA ALA A 140 -7.67 -18.17 -3.00
C ALA A 140 -6.23 -18.15 -3.52
N GLY A 141 -5.56 -19.31 -3.53
CA GLY A 141 -4.17 -19.42 -4.03
C GLY A 141 -4.00 -19.13 -5.52
N ASP A 142 -5.07 -19.25 -6.31
CA ASP A 142 -5.14 -18.86 -7.73
C ASP A 142 -5.57 -17.40 -7.94
N TYR A 143 -5.59 -16.60 -6.87
CA TYR A 143 -6.02 -15.20 -6.83
C TYR A 143 -7.51 -14.95 -7.13
N SER A 144 -8.34 -15.98 -7.32
CA SER A 144 -9.79 -15.82 -7.41
C SER A 144 -10.39 -15.26 -6.11
N VAL A 145 -11.41 -14.41 -6.21
CA VAL A 145 -12.07 -13.83 -5.04
C VAL A 145 -12.93 -14.88 -4.34
N ARG A 146 -12.62 -15.20 -3.08
CA ARG A 146 -13.43 -16.11 -2.23
C ARG A 146 -14.50 -15.35 -1.46
N LYS A 147 -14.18 -14.15 -0.98
CA LYS A 147 -15.08 -13.33 -0.18
C LYS A 147 -14.68 -11.87 -0.29
N VAL A 148 -15.65 -11.02 -0.57
CA VAL A 148 -15.53 -9.57 -0.34
C VAL A 148 -15.97 -9.26 1.08
N VAL A 149 -15.19 -8.45 1.77
CA VAL A 149 -15.50 -7.97 3.11
C VAL A 149 -15.59 -6.45 3.07
N SER A 150 -16.61 -5.92 3.71
CA SER A 150 -16.83 -4.48 3.90
C SER A 150 -16.81 -4.16 5.39
N CYS A 151 -16.16 -3.06 5.75
CA CYS A 151 -16.18 -2.50 7.09
C CYS A 151 -16.62 -1.04 7.02
N THR A 152 -17.61 -0.68 7.83
CA THR A 152 -17.97 0.73 8.04
C THR A 152 -16.99 1.33 9.03
N VAL A 153 -16.46 2.50 8.68
CA VAL A 153 -15.48 3.25 9.47
C VAL A 153 -16.21 4.13 10.49
#